data_AF-A0A5C6CCS8-F1
#
_entry.id   AF-A0A5C6CCS8-F1
#
_cell.length_a   1.000
_cell.length_b   1.000
_cell.length_c   1.000
_cell.angle_alpha   90.00
_cell.angle_beta   90.00
_cell.angle_gamma   90.00
#
_symmetry.space_group_name_H-M   'P 1'
#
loop_
_entity.id
_entity.type
_entity.pdbx_description
1 polymer ?
#
loop_
_entity_poly.entity_id
_entity_poly.type
_entity_poly.pdbx_seq_one_letter_code
_entity_poly.pdbx_strand_id
1 'polypeptide(L)'
;MLNTDCLNPIHMWTHKNRKFITMANDDPKKTHHQRSGSHRLGSQPTWLVIIALCCLSILCTQSPLIGADTGAGQELFSGTDLSGWHADVPELDKNSDVRSPFIVRDGMLVSLGTPGGHLITDAKFENYRLEVQYRFAAKPGNCGVLVHASVPRALYAMFPQSIEVQMQSGEAGDFWCIKEDINVPDMIARRGPRAKWGVDGDKARRIKNLTDGSENPPGEWNTLVIETVGNSIKVWVNGDLVNYGTDCTADKGQIALQAEGSEVEFRKVSLTPIDRLSE
;
A
#
# COMPACT_ATOMS: atom_id res chain seq x y z
N MET A 1 19.92 -50.00 19.55
CA MET A 1 18.68 -50.59 20.08
C MET A 1 17.52 -49.96 19.31
N LEU A 2 16.74 -50.81 18.64
CA LEU A 2 15.31 -50.70 18.23
C LEU A 2 14.72 -49.27 18.17
N ASN A 3 14.43 -48.67 17.01
CA ASN A 3 13.42 -49.00 15.98
C ASN A 3 11.97 -48.97 16.51
N THR A 4 11.14 -48.06 16.01
CA THR A 4 9.88 -48.36 15.30
C THR A 4 9.16 -47.10 14.79
N ASP A 5 8.73 -47.21 13.53
CA ASP A 5 7.79 -46.42 12.74
C ASP A 5 6.37 -46.31 13.35
N CYS A 6 5.55 -45.40 12.79
CA CYS A 6 4.13 -45.57 12.42
C CYS A 6 3.65 -44.28 11.70
N LEU A 7 3.60 -44.19 10.37
CA LEU A 7 2.54 -44.60 9.42
C LEU A 7 1.16 -43.93 9.59
N ASN A 8 0.78 -43.24 8.49
CA ASN A 8 -0.55 -42.76 8.09
C ASN A 8 -1.66 -43.83 8.18
N PRO A 9 -2.92 -43.39 8.13
CA PRO A 9 -3.82 -43.99 7.14
C PRO A 9 -4.61 -42.98 6.29
N ILE A 10 -4.68 -43.32 5.01
CA ILE A 10 -5.60 -42.85 3.98
C ILE A 10 -6.98 -43.48 4.23
N HIS A 11 -8.06 -42.73 4.05
CA HIS A 11 -9.36 -43.33 3.72
C HIS A 11 -10.05 -42.61 2.55
N MET A 12 -10.14 -43.36 1.46
CA MET A 12 -11.04 -43.22 0.31
C MET A 12 -12.52 -43.17 0.74
N TRP A 13 -13.31 -42.36 0.05
CA TRP A 13 -14.71 -42.69 -0.28
C TRP A 13 -15.00 -42.31 -1.74
N THR A 14 -15.61 -43.24 -2.46
CA THR A 14 -15.93 -43.18 -3.90
C THR A 14 -17.45 -43.19 -4.13
N HIS A 15 -17.85 -42.48 -5.19
CA HIS A 15 -19.02 -42.64 -6.09
C HIS A 15 -20.45 -42.87 -5.55
N LYS A 16 -21.40 -42.04 -6.03
CA LYS A 16 -22.43 -42.50 -7.01
C LYS A 16 -23.28 -41.36 -7.60
N ASN A 17 -23.63 -41.58 -8.87
CA ASN A 17 -24.47 -40.80 -9.78
C ASN A 17 -25.94 -40.62 -9.32
N ARG A 18 -26.59 -39.54 -9.81
CA ARG A 18 -27.92 -39.63 -10.44
C ARG A 18 -28.18 -38.45 -11.39
N LYS A 19 -28.48 -38.80 -12.66
CA LYS A 19 -29.12 -37.99 -13.71
C LYS A 19 -30.64 -38.28 -13.74
N PHE A 20 -31.35 -37.51 -14.56
CA PHE A 20 -32.75 -37.62 -15.05
C PHE A 20 -33.78 -36.83 -14.21
N ILE A 21 -34.72 -36.05 -14.76
CA ILE A 21 -35.52 -36.14 -16.01
C ILE A 21 -36.16 -34.74 -16.32
N THR A 22 -36.07 -34.20 -17.55
CA THR A 22 -37.15 -33.84 -18.55
C THR A 22 -38.34 -32.98 -18.06
N MET A 23 -39.06 -32.13 -18.81
CA MET A 23 -39.10 -31.59 -20.19
C MET A 23 -40.23 -30.51 -20.24
N ALA A 24 -40.12 -29.57 -21.19
CA ALA A 24 -41.18 -28.91 -22.00
C ALA A 24 -42.40 -28.20 -21.35
N ASN A 25 -42.65 -26.94 -21.77
CA ASN A 25 -43.74 -26.66 -22.73
C ASN A 25 -43.66 -25.26 -23.38
N ASP A 26 -44.07 -25.27 -24.65
CA ASP A 26 -44.22 -24.26 -25.71
C ASP A 26 -45.36 -23.21 -25.43
N ASP A 27 -45.17 -21.91 -25.74
CA ASP A 27 -45.66 -21.14 -26.94
C ASP A 27 -47.02 -20.42 -26.67
N PRO A 28 -47.63 -19.49 -27.47
CA PRO A 28 -47.16 -18.57 -28.53
C PRO A 28 -47.67 -17.08 -28.46
N LYS A 29 -47.00 -16.21 -29.27
CA LYS A 29 -47.46 -15.15 -30.21
C LYS A 29 -48.44 -14.01 -29.80
N LYS A 30 -48.11 -12.77 -30.22
CA LYS A 30 -48.77 -11.94 -31.31
C LYS A 30 -48.45 -10.43 -31.18
N THR A 31 -47.67 -9.78 -32.05
CA THR A 31 -47.96 -9.08 -33.36
C THR A 31 -48.21 -7.55 -33.32
N HIS A 32 -47.47 -6.85 -34.20
CA HIS A 32 -47.79 -5.65 -35.02
C HIS A 32 -48.06 -4.26 -34.40
N HIS A 33 -47.22 -3.27 -34.75
CA HIS A 33 -47.56 -2.25 -35.78
C HIS A 33 -46.37 -1.35 -36.18
N GLN A 34 -46.19 -1.17 -37.49
CA GLN A 34 -45.41 -0.09 -38.13
C GLN A 34 -46.27 1.19 -38.27
N ARG A 35 -45.61 2.35 -38.35
CA ARG A 35 -45.85 3.51 -39.26
C ARG A 35 -44.92 4.65 -38.80
N SER A 36 -43.86 4.99 -39.54
CA SER A 36 -43.80 5.89 -40.72
C SER A 36 -44.41 7.28 -40.51
N GLY A 37 -43.58 8.31 -40.58
CA GLY A 37 -44.01 9.72 -40.68
C GLY A 37 -42.83 10.65 -40.88
N SER A 38 -42.62 11.06 -42.13
CA SER A 38 -41.55 11.91 -42.63
C SER A 38 -42.00 13.38 -42.82
N HIS A 39 -40.98 14.24 -43.00
CA HIS A 39 -40.97 15.55 -43.69
C HIS A 39 -41.20 16.84 -42.88
N ARG A 40 -40.20 17.75 -42.90
CA ARG A 40 -40.03 18.94 -43.78
C ARG A 40 -39.03 19.89 -43.09
N LEU A 41 -37.80 20.04 -43.60
CA LEU A 41 -37.31 21.09 -44.53
C LEU A 41 -37.86 22.52 -44.31
N GLY A 42 -36.95 23.45 -44.02
CA GLY A 42 -37.17 24.90 -44.11
C GLY A 42 -35.86 25.65 -43.84
N SER A 43 -35.34 26.31 -44.87
CA SER A 43 -34.00 26.90 -45.01
C SER A 43 -34.03 28.43 -45.10
N GLN A 44 -33.17 29.12 -44.30
CA GLN A 44 -32.42 30.38 -44.58
C GLN A 44 -33.23 31.65 -44.99
N PRO A 45 -32.66 32.89 -45.09
CA PRO A 45 -31.28 33.37 -44.85
C PRO A 45 -31.14 34.66 -44.00
N THR A 46 -29.89 34.93 -43.59
CA THR A 46 -29.14 36.20 -43.38
C THR A 46 -29.82 37.45 -42.79
N TRP A 47 -29.07 38.23 -42.00
CA TRP A 47 -28.72 39.64 -42.24
C TRP A 47 -27.51 39.98 -41.36
N LEU A 48 -26.43 40.42 -42.01
CA LEU A 48 -25.24 41.00 -41.40
C LEU A 48 -25.57 42.42 -40.93
N VAL A 49 -25.37 42.72 -39.65
CA VAL A 49 -25.15 44.08 -39.17
C VAL A 49 -23.82 44.09 -38.43
N ILE A 50 -22.82 44.67 -39.09
CA ILE A 50 -21.50 44.94 -38.54
C ILE A 50 -21.66 46.23 -37.71
N ILE A 51 -21.60 46.11 -36.37
CA ILE A 51 -21.33 47.25 -35.49
C ILE A 51 -19.96 46.98 -34.88
N ALA A 52 -18.98 47.76 -35.34
CA ALA A 52 -17.67 47.85 -34.73
C ALA A 52 -17.80 48.56 -33.37
N LEU A 53 -17.74 47.77 -32.30
CA LEU A 53 -17.54 48.28 -30.94
C LEU A 53 -16.11 47.91 -30.54
N CYS A 54 -15.23 48.90 -30.60
CA CYS A 54 -13.91 48.86 -29.99
C CYS A 54 -14.07 48.80 -28.46
N CYS A 55 -14.31 47.59 -27.94
CA CYS A 55 -14.07 47.28 -26.55
C CYS A 55 -12.64 46.72 -26.47
N LEU A 56 -11.75 47.51 -25.90
CA LEU A 56 -10.40 47.12 -25.53
C LEU A 56 -10.50 46.03 -24.44
N SER A 57 -10.73 44.78 -24.85
CA SER A 57 -10.65 43.63 -23.96
C SER A 57 -9.19 43.42 -23.62
N ILE A 58 -8.78 43.98 -22.48
CA ILE A 58 -7.59 43.53 -21.77
C ILE A 58 -7.83 42.04 -21.50
N LEU A 59 -7.28 41.18 -22.36
CA LEU A 59 -7.07 39.78 -22.04
C LEU A 59 -6.05 39.78 -20.90
N CYS A 60 -6.56 39.93 -19.69
CA CYS A 60 -5.87 39.53 -18.49
C CYS A 60 -5.79 38.01 -18.61
N THR A 61 -4.68 37.51 -19.16
CA THR A 61 -4.33 36.11 -19.07
C THR A 61 -4.17 35.83 -17.59
N GLN A 62 -5.25 35.39 -16.96
CA GLN A 62 -5.18 34.75 -15.66
C GLN A 62 -4.44 33.44 -15.92
N SER A 63 -3.11 33.49 -15.84
CA SER A 63 -2.36 32.31 -15.48
C SER A 63 -3.05 31.77 -14.23
N PRO A 64 -3.53 30.52 -14.21
CA PRO A 64 -3.98 29.95 -12.95
C PRO A 64 -2.81 30.08 -11.99
N LEU A 65 -3.00 30.90 -10.97
CA LEU A 65 -2.17 30.80 -9.77
C LEU A 65 -2.39 29.36 -9.32
N ILE A 66 -1.40 28.52 -9.56
CA ILE A 66 -1.28 27.24 -8.88
C ILE A 66 -1.13 27.64 -7.42
N GLY A 67 -2.27 27.75 -6.73
CA GLY A 67 -2.29 27.78 -5.28
C GLY A 67 -1.58 26.51 -4.86
N ALA A 68 -0.50 26.66 -4.09
CA ALA A 68 0.05 25.54 -3.36
C ALA A 68 -1.08 25.00 -2.49
N ASP A 69 -1.60 23.82 -2.87
CA ASP A 69 -2.59 23.09 -2.10
C ASP A 69 -1.93 22.73 -0.77
N THR A 70 -2.20 23.56 0.23
CA THR A 70 -1.69 23.41 1.57
C THR A 70 -2.71 22.57 2.34
N GLY A 71 -2.51 21.26 2.34
CA GLY A 71 -2.90 20.42 3.48
C GLY A 71 -4.06 19.45 3.34
N ALA A 72 -4.59 19.17 2.15
CA ALA A 72 -5.53 18.05 1.99
C ALA A 72 -4.76 16.72 1.94
N GLY A 73 -5.06 15.79 2.86
CA GLY A 73 -4.48 14.45 2.85
C GLY A 73 -4.88 13.66 1.59
N GLN A 74 -3.91 13.02 0.96
CA GLN A 74 -4.06 12.10 -0.15
C GLN A 74 -4.25 10.67 0.37
N GLU A 75 -5.37 10.03 0.06
CA GLU A 75 -5.49 8.57 0.23
C GLU A 75 -4.60 7.87 -0.80
N LEU A 76 -3.62 7.09 -0.34
CA LEU A 76 -2.78 6.27 -1.19
C LEU A 76 -3.49 4.97 -1.58
N PHE A 77 -4.54 4.58 -0.86
CA PHE A 77 -5.38 3.44 -1.18
C PHE A 77 -6.86 3.84 -1.16
N SER A 78 -7.56 3.66 -2.28
CA SER A 78 -8.94 4.12 -2.46
C SER A 78 -10.00 3.20 -1.86
N GLY A 79 -9.63 1.98 -1.45
CA GLY A 79 -10.56 0.93 -1.07
C GLY A 79 -11.07 0.07 -2.23
N THR A 80 -10.78 0.42 -3.49
CA THR A 80 -11.35 -0.28 -4.66
C THR A 80 -10.35 -1.16 -5.38
N ASP A 81 -9.12 -0.68 -5.54
CA ASP A 81 -8.07 -1.29 -6.32
C ASP A 81 -6.71 -0.77 -5.86
N LEU A 82 -5.64 -1.30 -6.46
CA LEU A 82 -4.25 -0.95 -6.13
C LEU A 82 -3.67 0.09 -7.11
N SER A 83 -4.50 0.95 -7.69
CA SER A 83 -4.00 2.02 -8.58
C SER A 83 -2.98 2.91 -7.87
N GLY A 84 -1.89 3.26 -8.55
CA GLY A 84 -0.76 3.99 -7.95
C GLY A 84 0.24 3.10 -7.23
N TRP A 85 0.10 1.77 -7.32
CA TRP A 85 1.02 0.78 -6.77
C TRP A 85 1.40 -0.28 -7.80
N HIS A 86 2.57 -0.87 -7.61
CA HIS A 86 3.00 -2.09 -8.29
C HIS A 86 3.58 -3.08 -7.27
N ALA A 87 3.43 -4.38 -7.54
CA ALA A 87 3.98 -5.43 -6.70
C ALA A 87 5.38 -5.85 -7.20
N ASP A 88 6.34 -5.94 -6.29
CA ASP A 88 7.64 -6.58 -6.50
C ASP A 88 7.71 -7.87 -5.66
N VAL A 89 7.53 -9.01 -6.31
CA VAL A 89 7.39 -10.32 -5.66
C VAL A 89 8.32 -11.31 -6.38
N PRO A 90 9.50 -11.63 -5.83
CA PRO A 90 10.51 -12.45 -6.52
C PRO A 90 10.04 -13.83 -6.98
N GLU A 91 9.00 -14.39 -6.35
CA GLU A 91 8.43 -15.67 -6.76
C GLU A 91 7.66 -15.59 -8.10
N LEU A 92 7.02 -14.44 -8.38
CA LEU A 92 6.24 -14.24 -9.61
C LEU A 92 7.13 -14.21 -10.86
N ASP A 93 8.40 -13.84 -10.73
CA ASP A 93 9.38 -13.93 -11.82
C ASP A 93 9.59 -15.36 -12.31
N LYS A 94 9.43 -16.34 -11.41
CA LYS A 94 9.66 -17.77 -11.68
C LYS A 94 8.37 -18.47 -12.08
N ASN A 95 7.24 -18.03 -11.54
CA ASN A 95 5.94 -18.60 -11.80
C ASN A 95 4.84 -17.53 -11.72
N SER A 96 4.37 -17.09 -12.90
CA SER A 96 3.30 -16.09 -13.01
C SER A 96 1.92 -16.59 -12.57
N ASP A 97 1.74 -17.91 -12.39
CA ASP A 97 0.47 -18.49 -11.94
C ASP A 97 0.29 -18.42 -10.41
N VAL A 98 1.36 -18.08 -9.67
CA VAL A 98 1.25 -17.84 -8.22
C VAL A 98 0.41 -16.58 -7.99
N ARG A 99 -0.48 -16.63 -7.01
CA ARG A 99 -1.29 -15.45 -6.63
C ARG A 99 -0.37 -14.33 -6.14
N SER A 100 -0.73 -13.08 -6.47
CA SER A 100 -0.18 -11.92 -5.77
C SER A 100 -0.46 -12.04 -4.26
N PRO A 101 0.50 -11.70 -3.39
CA PRO A 101 0.25 -11.61 -1.95
C PRO A 101 -0.49 -10.32 -1.59
N PHE A 102 -0.71 -9.40 -2.52
CA PHE A 102 -1.46 -8.16 -2.30
C PHE A 102 -2.78 -8.19 -3.04
N ILE A 103 -3.88 -8.03 -2.31
CA ILE A 103 -5.24 -8.03 -2.85
C ILE A 103 -6.08 -6.90 -2.24
N VAL A 104 -7.22 -6.62 -2.86
CA VAL A 104 -8.29 -5.84 -2.24
C VAL A 104 -9.39 -6.79 -1.79
N ARG A 105 -9.81 -6.69 -0.54
CA ARG A 105 -10.89 -7.50 0.04
C ARG A 105 -11.70 -6.65 1.02
N ASP A 106 -13.01 -6.62 0.84
CA ASP A 106 -13.95 -5.90 1.71
C ASP A 106 -13.58 -4.41 1.92
N GLY A 107 -13.11 -3.75 0.86
CA GLY A 107 -12.69 -2.35 0.90
C GLY A 107 -11.32 -2.11 1.54
N MET A 108 -10.58 -3.17 1.90
CA MET A 108 -9.27 -3.10 2.53
C MET A 108 -8.18 -3.60 1.59
N LEU A 109 -6.99 -3.02 1.72
CA LEU A 109 -5.78 -3.57 1.15
C LEU A 109 -5.33 -4.70 2.08
N VAL A 110 -5.06 -5.87 1.52
CA VAL A 110 -4.65 -7.05 2.30
C VAL A 110 -3.31 -7.54 1.79
N SER A 111 -2.34 -7.59 2.70
CA SER A 111 -1.10 -8.35 2.53
C SER A 111 -1.33 -9.74 3.07
N LEU A 112 -1.18 -10.75 2.24
CA LEU A 112 -1.45 -12.16 2.55
C LEU A 112 -0.23 -12.85 3.18
N GLY A 113 0.90 -12.15 3.27
CA GLY A 113 2.16 -12.65 3.82
C GLY A 113 2.95 -13.59 2.90
N THR A 114 2.28 -14.36 2.03
CA THR A 114 2.94 -15.32 1.12
C THR A 114 2.33 -15.31 -0.29
N PRO A 115 3.15 -15.34 -1.36
CA PRO A 115 4.61 -15.30 -1.36
C PRO A 115 5.17 -13.98 -0.80
N GLY A 116 6.43 -13.96 -0.40
CA GLY A 116 7.06 -12.75 0.14
C GLY A 116 7.31 -11.69 -0.94
N GLY A 117 7.19 -10.41 -0.58
CA GLY A 117 7.41 -9.31 -1.52
C GLY A 117 6.91 -7.97 -0.98
N HIS A 118 6.84 -6.98 -1.86
CA HIS A 118 6.50 -5.61 -1.50
C HIS A 118 5.48 -5.03 -2.48
N LEU A 119 4.49 -4.30 -1.96
CA LEU A 119 3.62 -3.45 -2.75
C LEU A 119 4.16 -2.02 -2.65
N ILE A 120 4.59 -1.45 -3.76
CA ILE A 120 5.40 -0.24 -3.81
C ILE A 120 4.60 0.86 -4.52
N THR A 121 4.56 2.07 -3.97
CA THR A 121 3.92 3.22 -4.63
C THR A 121 4.64 3.56 -5.93
N ASP A 122 3.92 3.92 -6.98
CA ASP A 122 4.51 4.44 -8.22
C ASP A 122 5.20 5.80 -7.99
N ALA A 123 4.62 6.61 -7.11
CA ALA A 123 5.12 7.93 -6.74
C ALA A 123 6.24 7.85 -5.69
N LYS A 124 7.07 8.90 -5.68
CA LYS A 124 8.12 9.14 -4.68
C LYS A 124 7.75 10.33 -3.81
N PHE A 125 7.98 10.20 -2.51
CA PHE A 125 7.66 11.17 -1.48
C PHE A 125 8.90 11.53 -0.68
N GLU A 126 8.88 12.71 -0.06
CA GLU A 126 9.99 13.27 0.72
C GLU A 126 9.49 13.75 2.08
N ASN A 127 8.73 14.85 2.09
CA ASN A 127 8.22 15.46 3.32
C ASN A 127 6.72 15.19 3.49
N TYR A 128 6.35 14.30 4.43
CA TYR A 128 4.97 13.89 4.62
C TYR A 128 4.69 13.29 6.00
N ARG A 129 3.41 13.30 6.38
CA ARG A 129 2.83 12.48 7.45
C ARG A 129 2.02 11.35 6.80
N LEU A 130 2.48 10.12 6.98
CA LEU A 130 1.78 8.91 6.57
C LEU A 130 1.02 8.36 7.78
N GLU A 131 -0.26 8.07 7.61
CA GLU A 131 -1.09 7.35 8.58
C GLU A 131 -1.54 6.03 7.97
N VAL A 132 -1.23 4.95 8.68
CA VAL A 132 -1.57 3.57 8.31
C VAL A 132 -2.41 2.96 9.42
N GLN A 133 -3.61 2.49 9.10
CA GLN A 133 -4.42 1.72 10.04
C GLN A 133 -4.44 0.26 9.62
N TYR A 134 -3.89 -0.59 10.47
CA TYR A 134 -3.64 -2.00 10.17
C TYR A 134 -4.09 -2.93 11.28
N ARG A 135 -4.30 -4.21 10.96
CA ARG A 135 -4.43 -5.30 11.93
C ARG A 135 -3.88 -6.60 11.38
N PHE A 136 -3.44 -7.49 12.25
CA PHE A 136 -3.23 -8.89 11.90
C PHE A 136 -4.58 -9.61 11.86
N ALA A 137 -5.02 -10.01 10.67
CA ALA A 137 -6.31 -10.70 10.48
C ALA A 137 -6.22 -12.21 10.79
N ALA A 138 -5.00 -12.73 10.91
CA ALA A 138 -4.70 -14.12 11.26
C ALA A 138 -3.75 -14.16 12.46
N LYS A 139 -2.98 -15.26 12.60
CA LYS A 139 -1.91 -15.34 13.59
C LYS A 139 -0.98 -14.11 13.40
N PRO A 140 -0.74 -13.30 14.44
CA PRO A 140 0.14 -12.15 14.33
C PRO A 140 1.57 -12.60 14.00
N GLY A 141 2.28 -11.77 13.25
CA GLY A 141 3.64 -12.03 12.82
C GLY A 141 4.26 -10.79 12.18
N ASN A 142 4.81 -10.91 10.98
CA ASN A 142 5.64 -9.86 10.37
C ASN A 142 4.94 -9.13 9.21
N CYS A 143 5.20 -7.83 9.13
CA CYS A 143 4.86 -6.89 8.05
C CYS A 143 5.67 -5.61 8.31
N GLY A 144 5.58 -4.61 7.43
CA GLY A 144 6.33 -3.37 7.58
C GLY A 144 5.92 -2.30 6.59
N VAL A 145 6.19 -1.05 6.96
CA VAL A 145 6.16 0.09 6.05
C VAL A 145 7.59 0.52 5.76
N LEU A 146 8.03 0.37 4.51
CA LEU A 146 9.35 0.77 4.07
C LEU A 146 9.25 2.18 3.50
N VAL A 147 9.97 3.13 4.10
CA VAL A 147 10.05 4.51 3.64
C VAL A 147 11.37 4.76 2.91
N HIS A 148 11.36 5.75 2.03
CA HIS A 148 12.47 6.07 1.15
C HIS A 148 12.93 4.87 0.29
N ALA A 149 11.99 4.00 -0.08
CA ALA A 149 12.27 2.84 -0.91
C ALA A 149 12.78 3.27 -2.30
N SER A 150 13.86 2.64 -2.77
CA SER A 150 14.50 3.03 -4.04
C SER A 150 14.85 1.82 -4.91
N VAL A 151 15.99 1.18 -4.68
CA VAL A 151 16.48 0.06 -5.50
C VAL A 151 15.75 -1.22 -5.08
N PRO A 152 14.90 -1.83 -5.93
CA PRO A 152 14.21 -3.06 -5.59
C PRO A 152 15.19 -4.20 -5.33
N ARG A 153 14.86 -5.09 -4.39
CA ARG A 153 15.61 -6.32 -4.11
C ARG A 153 17.11 -6.11 -3.77
N ALA A 154 17.48 -4.92 -3.31
CA ALA A 154 18.86 -4.56 -2.99
C ALA A 154 19.47 -5.41 -1.86
N LEU A 155 18.66 -5.87 -0.90
CA LEU A 155 19.10 -6.78 0.15
C LEU A 155 18.49 -8.18 -0.05
N TYR A 156 19.36 -9.20 -0.08
CA TYR A 156 19.04 -10.63 -0.25
C TYR A 156 18.18 -10.96 -1.48
N ALA A 157 18.20 -10.12 -2.52
CA ALA A 157 17.30 -10.25 -3.66
C ALA A 157 15.80 -10.22 -3.30
N MET A 158 15.44 -9.61 -2.16
CA MET A 158 14.06 -9.56 -1.65
C MET A 158 13.64 -8.15 -1.24
N PHE A 159 14.44 -7.47 -0.41
CA PHE A 159 14.04 -6.18 0.18
C PHE A 159 14.57 -5.00 -0.64
N PRO A 160 13.75 -3.96 -0.87
CA PRO A 160 14.22 -2.73 -1.49
C PRO A 160 15.14 -1.95 -0.55
N GLN A 161 16.12 -1.23 -1.11
CA GLN A 161 16.92 -0.25 -0.37
C GLN A 161 15.98 0.81 0.24
N SER A 162 15.97 0.93 1.57
CA SER A 162 14.99 1.69 2.35
C SER A 162 15.34 1.77 3.85
N ILE A 163 14.56 2.55 4.60
CA ILE A 163 14.40 2.38 6.04
C ILE A 163 13.03 1.74 6.28
N GLU A 164 13.00 0.58 6.92
CA GLU A 164 11.75 -0.07 7.29
C GLU A 164 11.32 0.40 8.69
N VAL A 165 10.07 0.86 8.78
CA VAL A 165 9.32 0.99 10.02
C VAL A 165 8.56 -0.32 10.24
N GLN A 166 9.09 -1.11 11.16
CA GLN A 166 8.67 -2.48 11.43
C GLN A 166 7.22 -2.55 11.92
N MET A 167 6.49 -3.60 11.54
CA MET A 167 5.16 -3.92 12.06
C MET A 167 5.08 -5.34 12.63
N GLN A 168 6.22 -6.02 12.83
CA GLN A 168 6.33 -7.27 13.57
C GLN A 168 5.62 -7.13 14.92
N SER A 169 4.67 -8.03 15.18
CA SER A 169 3.88 -7.97 16.41
C SER A 169 4.77 -8.03 17.66
N GLY A 170 4.58 -7.05 18.55
CA GLY A 170 5.37 -6.80 19.75
C GLY A 170 6.56 -5.86 19.53
N GLU A 171 6.84 -5.46 18.29
CA GLU A 171 8.05 -4.72 17.89
C GLU A 171 7.71 -3.58 16.90
N ALA A 172 6.45 -3.15 16.84
CA ALA A 172 6.01 -2.12 15.91
C ALA A 172 6.75 -0.80 16.13
N GLY A 173 7.26 -0.21 15.05
CA GLY A 173 8.01 1.04 15.06
C GLY A 173 9.51 0.90 15.28
N ASP A 174 10.04 -0.33 15.40
CA ASP A 174 11.47 -0.56 15.24
C ASP A 174 11.94 -0.09 13.86
N PHE A 175 13.16 0.43 13.78
CA PHE A 175 13.77 0.67 12.47
C PHE A 175 14.59 -0.53 12.04
N TRP A 176 14.44 -0.93 10.78
CA TRP A 176 15.37 -1.81 10.10
C TRP A 176 16.08 -1.07 8.97
N CYS A 177 17.40 -0.98 9.11
CA CYS A 177 18.29 -0.39 8.11
C CYS A 177 18.49 -1.37 6.95
N ILE A 178 18.04 -1.04 5.75
CA ILE A 178 18.13 -1.89 4.55
C ILE A 178 18.85 -1.12 3.46
N LYS A 179 20.17 -1.28 3.35
CA LYS A 179 21.04 -0.50 2.46
C LYS A 179 21.06 1.02 2.72
N GLU A 180 20.15 1.54 3.53
CA GLU A 180 20.14 2.88 4.12
C GLU A 180 20.40 2.78 5.63
N ASP A 181 20.86 3.88 6.23
CA ASP A 181 21.12 3.98 7.66
C ASP A 181 20.39 5.17 8.30
N ILE A 182 20.19 5.10 9.61
CA ILE A 182 19.55 6.12 10.43
C ILE A 182 20.15 6.11 11.84
N ASN A 183 20.27 7.29 12.45
CA ASN A 183 20.71 7.45 13.82
C ASN A 183 19.52 7.70 14.75
N VAL A 184 19.61 7.17 15.97
CA VAL A 184 18.69 7.50 17.06
C VAL A 184 19.50 7.76 18.34
N PRO A 185 18.95 8.41 19.38
CA PRO A 185 19.60 8.45 20.69
C PRO A 185 19.84 7.03 21.24
N ASP A 186 20.92 6.86 22.01
CA ASP A 186 21.28 5.60 22.69
C ASP A 186 21.50 4.38 21.77
N MET A 187 22.09 4.59 20.58
CA MET A 187 22.36 3.55 19.58
C MET A 187 23.02 2.27 20.14
N ILE A 188 23.94 2.37 21.10
CA ILE A 188 24.59 1.15 21.64
C ILE A 188 23.58 0.27 22.38
N ALA A 189 22.66 0.88 23.14
CA ALA A 189 21.61 0.13 23.83
C ALA A 189 20.57 -0.42 22.83
N ARG A 190 20.26 0.36 21.78
CA ARG A 190 19.14 0.07 20.86
C ARG A 190 19.53 -0.79 19.65
N ARG A 191 20.79 -0.78 19.23
CA ARG A 191 21.35 -1.50 18.06
C ARG A 191 22.51 -2.45 18.43
N GLY A 192 22.95 -2.44 19.69
CA GLY A 192 24.06 -3.25 20.18
C GLY A 192 25.45 -2.65 19.89
N PRO A 193 26.53 -3.45 19.97
CA PRO A 193 27.91 -2.95 19.86
C PRO A 193 28.19 -2.30 18.50
N ARG A 194 28.79 -1.10 18.51
CA ARG A 194 29.08 -0.31 17.30
C ARG A 194 29.85 -1.06 16.21
N ALA A 195 30.79 -1.93 16.59
CA ALA A 195 31.56 -2.74 15.64
C ALA A 195 30.70 -3.70 14.79
N LYS A 196 29.46 -3.98 15.21
CA LYS A 196 28.52 -4.85 14.50
C LYS A 196 27.51 -4.10 13.64
N TRP A 197 27.44 -2.77 13.73
CA TRP A 197 26.46 -1.99 12.97
C TRP A 197 26.72 -2.10 11.46
N GLY A 198 25.66 -1.93 10.69
CA GLY A 198 25.68 -1.91 9.24
C GLY A 198 24.27 -2.03 8.69
N VAL A 199 24.18 -1.97 7.37
CA VAL A 199 22.92 -1.91 6.62
C VAL A 199 22.71 -3.14 5.73
N ASP A 200 23.56 -4.16 5.92
CA ASP A 200 23.77 -5.27 5.00
C ASP A 200 24.08 -6.59 5.70
N GLY A 201 23.89 -7.69 4.98
CA GLY A 201 24.40 -9.00 5.39
C GLY A 201 23.97 -9.38 6.81
N ASP A 202 24.89 -9.93 7.59
CA ASP A 202 24.68 -10.36 8.97
C ASP A 202 24.87 -9.23 10.01
N LYS A 203 24.93 -7.97 9.59
CA LYS A 203 25.15 -6.83 10.48
C LYS A 203 23.93 -6.57 11.38
N ALA A 204 24.18 -5.86 12.48
CA ALA A 204 23.14 -5.33 13.34
C ALA A 204 22.40 -4.20 12.62
N ARG A 205 21.34 -4.55 11.89
CA ARG A 205 20.50 -3.63 11.10
C ARG A 205 19.29 -3.08 11.86
N ARG A 206 18.82 -3.83 12.86
CA ARG A 206 17.65 -3.47 13.68
C ARG A 206 18.02 -2.47 14.77
N ILE A 207 17.22 -1.43 14.91
CA ILE A 207 17.25 -0.45 15.98
C ILE A 207 15.92 -0.52 16.72
N LYS A 208 15.96 -0.98 17.97
CA LYS A 208 14.76 -1.13 18.81
C LYS A 208 14.08 0.21 19.06
N ASN A 209 12.76 0.26 19.10
CA ASN A 209 11.96 1.43 19.45
C ASN A 209 12.06 1.76 20.97
N LEU A 210 11.37 2.81 21.42
CA LEU A 210 11.46 3.38 22.78
C LEU A 210 10.49 2.75 23.80
N THR A 211 9.48 2.01 23.33
CA THR A 211 8.29 1.65 24.10
C THR A 211 7.99 0.16 24.00
N ASP A 212 7.44 -0.40 25.08
CA ASP A 212 6.82 -1.72 25.06
C ASP A 212 5.30 -1.56 25.15
N GLY A 213 4.55 -2.37 24.39
CA GLY A 213 3.09 -2.46 24.55
C GLY A 213 2.27 -1.30 23.96
N SER A 214 2.83 -0.50 23.04
CA SER A 214 2.08 0.51 22.31
C SER A 214 1.09 -0.08 21.28
N GLU A 215 1.21 -1.37 20.96
CA GLU A 215 0.25 -2.09 20.11
C GLU A 215 -0.99 -2.54 20.89
N ASN A 216 -2.15 -2.47 20.23
CA ASN A 216 -3.36 -3.13 20.67
C ASN A 216 -3.23 -4.67 20.54
N PRO A 217 -4.04 -5.45 21.27
CA PRO A 217 -4.02 -6.91 21.18
C PRO A 217 -4.19 -7.45 19.74
N PRO A 218 -3.66 -8.65 19.44
CA PRO A 218 -3.83 -9.28 18.13
C PRO A 218 -5.29 -9.34 17.66
N GLY A 219 -5.52 -8.97 16.40
CA GLY A 219 -6.85 -8.88 15.79
C GLY A 219 -7.51 -7.50 15.90
N GLU A 220 -7.03 -6.64 16.80
CA GLU A 220 -7.47 -5.25 16.92
C GLU A 220 -6.72 -4.32 15.97
N TRP A 221 -7.34 -3.17 15.67
CA TRP A 221 -6.77 -2.16 14.79
C TRP A 221 -5.70 -1.35 15.51
N ASN A 222 -4.55 -1.20 14.87
CA ASN A 222 -3.46 -0.32 15.25
C ASN A 222 -3.40 0.87 14.29
N THR A 223 -2.98 2.03 14.79
CA THR A 223 -2.63 3.20 13.97
C THR A 223 -1.12 3.42 14.04
N LEU A 224 -0.44 3.30 12.90
CA LEU A 224 0.96 3.67 12.73
C LEU A 224 1.01 5.02 12.02
N VAL A 225 1.69 5.98 12.63
CA VAL A 225 1.98 7.28 12.01
C VAL A 225 3.47 7.38 11.78
N ILE A 226 3.85 7.78 10.58
CA ILE A 226 5.24 8.05 10.20
C ILE A 226 5.31 9.46 9.63
N GLU A 227 6.13 10.31 10.23
CA GLU A 227 6.47 11.61 9.66
C GLU A 227 7.89 11.60 9.14
N THR A 228 8.06 12.04 7.90
CA THR A 228 9.36 12.25 7.28
C THR A 228 9.49 13.73 6.93
N VAL A 229 10.57 14.37 7.38
CA VAL A 229 10.92 15.74 6.96
C VAL A 229 12.44 15.84 6.85
N GLY A 230 12.93 16.16 5.66
CA GLY A 230 14.35 16.07 5.33
C GLY A 230 14.90 14.68 5.61
N ASN A 231 15.99 14.59 6.37
CA ASN A 231 16.62 13.33 6.75
C ASN A 231 16.20 12.81 8.13
N SER A 232 14.98 13.15 8.57
CA SER A 232 14.44 12.78 9.88
C SER A 232 13.14 12.01 9.76
N ILE A 233 12.95 11.02 10.62
CA ILE A 233 11.78 10.15 10.66
C ILE A 233 11.28 10.04 12.11
N LYS A 234 10.03 10.45 12.37
CA LYS A 234 9.33 10.20 13.64
C LYS A 234 8.24 9.14 13.43
N VAL A 235 8.06 8.28 14.42
CA VAL A 235 7.12 7.16 14.38
C VAL A 235 6.28 7.12 15.64
N TRP A 236 4.97 6.97 15.46
CA TRP A 236 4.03 6.73 16.55
C TRP A 236 3.22 5.47 16.31
N VAL A 237 2.92 4.74 17.37
CA VAL A 237 1.99 3.60 17.37
C VAL A 237 0.90 3.91 18.38
N ASN A 238 -0.36 3.95 17.92
CA ASN A 238 -1.53 4.28 18.72
C ASN A 238 -1.43 5.57 19.54
N GLY A 239 -0.64 6.54 19.06
CA GLY A 239 -0.43 7.84 19.69
C GLY A 239 0.83 7.93 20.55
N ASP A 240 1.46 6.82 20.91
CA ASP A 240 2.73 6.80 21.62
C ASP A 240 3.88 7.09 20.65
N LEU A 241 4.79 8.02 21.01
CA LEU A 241 6.02 8.25 20.24
C LEU A 241 6.97 7.08 20.49
N VAL A 242 7.06 6.17 19.53
CA VAL A 242 7.87 4.95 19.67
C VAL A 242 9.27 5.12 19.08
N ASN A 243 9.45 6.01 18.10
CA ASN A 243 10.76 6.22 17.51
C ASN A 243 10.96 7.62 16.94
N TYR A 244 12.20 8.10 17.01
CA TYR A 244 12.63 9.32 16.33
C TYR A 244 14.08 9.13 15.90
N GLY A 245 14.29 9.07 14.59
CA GLY A 245 15.60 9.02 13.99
C GLY A 245 15.94 10.24 13.14
N THR A 246 17.23 10.50 13.04
CA THR A 246 17.84 11.61 12.31
C THR A 246 19.02 11.09 11.50
N ASP A 247 19.60 11.96 10.68
CA ASP A 247 20.74 11.61 9.82
C ASP A 247 20.46 10.41 8.91
N CYS A 248 19.21 10.28 8.44
CA CYS A 248 18.88 9.27 7.45
C CYS A 248 19.76 9.48 6.21
N THR A 249 20.29 8.40 5.66
CA THR A 249 21.09 8.47 4.42
C THR A 249 20.24 8.70 3.17
N ALA A 250 18.92 8.60 3.30
CA ALA A 250 17.93 8.97 2.30
C ALA A 250 16.87 9.90 2.90
N ASP A 251 16.40 10.85 2.10
CA ASP A 251 15.33 11.81 2.42
C ASP A 251 14.12 11.67 1.49
N LYS A 252 14.23 10.89 0.39
CA LYS A 252 13.20 10.75 -0.63
C LYS A 252 13.16 9.35 -1.22
N GLY A 253 11.96 8.83 -1.45
CA GLY A 253 11.75 7.57 -2.16
C GLY A 253 10.29 7.14 -2.19
N GLN A 254 10.05 5.92 -2.64
CA GLN A 254 8.73 5.31 -2.64
C GLN A 254 8.37 4.85 -1.22
N ILE A 255 7.09 4.56 -1.01
CA ILE A 255 6.59 3.85 0.17
C ILE A 255 6.30 2.42 -0.26
N ALA A 256 6.66 1.43 0.57
CA ALA A 256 6.31 0.04 0.30
C ALA A 256 5.65 -0.64 1.51
N LEU A 257 4.65 -1.47 1.24
CA LEU A 257 4.02 -2.37 2.22
C LEU A 257 4.50 -3.79 2.01
N GLN A 258 4.88 -4.47 3.08
CA GLN A 258 5.53 -5.77 3.02
C GLN A 258 4.52 -6.94 3.10
N ALA A 259 4.84 -8.04 2.41
CA ALA A 259 4.28 -9.36 2.66
C ALA A 259 5.36 -10.27 3.24
N GLU A 260 5.22 -10.65 4.52
CA GLU A 260 6.20 -11.51 5.20
C GLU A 260 5.55 -12.48 6.21
N GLY A 261 4.90 -13.52 5.67
CA GLY A 261 4.47 -14.69 6.44
C GLY A 261 3.21 -14.53 7.30
N SER A 262 2.65 -13.34 7.45
CA SER A 262 1.37 -13.12 8.16
C SER A 262 0.40 -12.27 7.37
N GLU A 263 -0.89 -12.55 7.53
CA GLU A 263 -1.95 -11.81 6.86
C GLU A 263 -2.29 -10.51 7.63
N VAL A 264 -2.15 -9.38 6.95
CA VAL A 264 -2.37 -8.04 7.48
C VAL A 264 -3.38 -7.30 6.62
N GLU A 265 -4.39 -6.73 7.27
CA GLU A 265 -5.38 -5.88 6.62
C GLU A 265 -5.07 -4.42 6.92
N PHE A 266 -5.21 -3.59 5.90
CA PHE A 266 -5.05 -2.15 5.95
C PHE A 266 -6.36 -1.50 5.49
N ARG A 267 -7.01 -0.76 6.39
CA ARG A 267 -8.23 -0.01 6.07
C ARG A 267 -7.97 1.44 5.69
N LYS A 268 -6.77 1.95 5.99
CA LYS A 268 -6.34 3.31 5.68
C LYS A 268 -4.85 3.32 5.41
N VAL A 269 -4.47 3.97 4.32
CA VAL A 269 -3.09 4.31 3.96
C VAL A 269 -3.15 5.69 3.34
N SER A 270 -2.94 6.73 4.14
CA SER A 270 -3.13 8.12 3.73
C SER A 270 -1.89 8.96 4.02
N LEU A 271 -1.57 9.87 3.12
CA LEU A 271 -0.40 10.73 3.19
C LEU A 271 -0.82 12.19 3.17
N THR A 272 -0.31 12.98 4.11
CA THR A 272 -0.50 14.44 4.14
C THR A 272 0.85 15.12 3.95
N PRO A 273 1.04 16.01 2.97
CA PRO A 273 2.26 16.81 2.87
C PRO A 273 2.45 17.66 4.13
N ILE A 274 3.66 17.68 4.68
CA ILE A 274 4.04 18.51 5.84
C ILE A 274 5.36 19.21 5.56
N ASP A 275 5.62 20.33 6.22
CA ASP A 275 6.86 21.11 6.12
C ASP A 275 7.72 21.05 7.40
N ARG A 276 7.16 20.54 8.50
CA ARG A 276 7.83 20.35 9.79
C ARG A 276 7.30 19.10 10.49
N LEU A 277 8.15 18.48 11.29
CA LEU A 277 7.75 17.42 12.21
C LEU A 277 6.82 17.99 13.28
N SER A 278 5.84 17.19 13.69
CA SER A 278 5.02 17.45 14.87
C SER A 278 5.89 17.52 16.12
N GLU A 279 5.51 18.33 17.10
CA GLU A 279 6.21 18.46 18.38
C GLU A 279 6.14 17.17 19.19
#